data_AF-A0A7K2EIR7-F1
#
_entry.id   AF-A0A7K2EIR7-F1
#
_cell.length_a   1.000
_cell.length_b   1.000
_cell.length_c   1.000
_cell.angle_alpha   90.00
_cell.angle_beta   90.00
_cell.angle_gamma   90.00
#
_symmetry.space_group_name_H-M   'P 1'
#
loop_
_entity.id
_entity.type
_entity.pdbx_description
1 polymer ?
#
loop_
_entity_poly.entity_id
_entity_poly.type
_entity_poly.pdbx_seq_one_letter_code
_entity_poly.pdbx_strand_id
1 'polypeptide(L)'
;MANRYLREKLQDPALKQKLVALVMEKIDSSINRGIAGMAVKMYQMLNRDGFQRQIEKAIDDLPESADLVVDELDHLFDILPEKISQQSDDIEQWLTTAIMAFVNSLDIYDMVSKNLLRYDERQLEDLIKSTSSDQLIYLKYLGGALGAVGGLIIFDQWLALPALAIIVALLLMADHLVSRILKRRSMA
;
A
#
# COMPACT_ATOMS: atom_id res chain seq x y z
N MET A 1 -19.45 0.48 -15.06
CA MET A 1 -18.04 0.54 -15.56
C MET A 1 -17.34 -0.81 -15.43
N ALA A 2 -17.72 -1.67 -14.47
CA ALA A 2 -17.08 -2.96 -14.25
C ALA A 2 -17.34 -3.96 -15.39
N ASN A 3 -18.52 -3.92 -16.03
CA ASN A 3 -18.83 -4.74 -17.22
C ASN A 3 -17.77 -4.59 -18.34
N ARG A 4 -17.35 -3.34 -18.65
CA ARG A 4 -16.30 -3.09 -19.65
C ARG A 4 -14.92 -3.65 -19.24
N TYR A 5 -14.55 -3.53 -17.98
CA TYR A 5 -13.26 -4.01 -17.46
C TYR A 5 -13.20 -5.55 -17.37
N LEU A 6 -14.29 -6.19 -16.95
CA LEU A 6 -14.42 -7.65 -16.92
C LEU A 6 -14.41 -8.23 -18.34
N ARG A 7 -15.14 -7.63 -19.28
CA ARG A 7 -15.14 -8.04 -20.69
C ARG A 7 -13.75 -7.88 -21.34
N GLU A 8 -13.04 -6.80 -21.04
CA GLU A 8 -11.65 -6.59 -21.48
C GLU A 8 -10.69 -7.63 -20.91
N LYS A 9 -10.82 -7.97 -19.62
CA LYS A 9 -9.97 -9.00 -18.97
C LYS A 9 -10.32 -10.42 -19.37
N LEU A 10 -11.59 -10.75 -19.64
CA LEU A 10 -12.04 -12.05 -20.13
C LEU A 10 -11.63 -12.30 -21.59
N GLN A 11 -11.36 -11.24 -22.35
CA GLN A 11 -10.79 -11.32 -23.70
C GLN A 11 -9.26 -11.47 -23.70
N ASP A 12 -8.59 -11.35 -22.55
CA ASP A 12 -7.13 -11.52 -22.42
C ASP A 12 -6.73 -12.99 -22.72
N PRO A 13 -5.88 -13.23 -23.74
CA PRO A 13 -5.42 -14.57 -24.10
C PRO A 13 -4.75 -15.32 -22.94
N ALA A 14 -4.07 -14.59 -22.05
CA ALA A 14 -3.39 -15.18 -20.89
C ALA A 14 -4.38 -15.69 -19.83
N LEU A 15 -5.52 -15.00 -19.65
CA LEU A 15 -6.57 -15.43 -18.73
C LEU A 15 -7.35 -16.63 -19.28
N LYS A 16 -7.65 -16.63 -20.59
CA LYS A 16 -8.29 -17.77 -21.25
C LYS A 16 -7.48 -19.05 -21.11
N GLN A 17 -6.17 -18.99 -21.33
CA GLN A 17 -5.30 -20.16 -21.15
C GLN A 17 -5.27 -20.66 -19.70
N LYS A 18 -5.27 -19.75 -18.72
CA LYS A 18 -5.35 -20.12 -17.30
C LYS A 18 -6.69 -20.76 -16.94
N LEU A 19 -7.80 -20.26 -17.49
CA LEU A 19 -9.13 -20.84 -17.29
C LEU A 19 -9.24 -22.23 -17.92
N VAL A 20 -8.73 -22.41 -19.15
CA VAL A 20 -8.65 -23.74 -19.80
C VAL A 20 -7.87 -24.71 -18.91
N ALA A 21 -6.69 -24.30 -18.42
CA ALA A 21 -5.84 -25.13 -17.57
C ALA A 21 -6.54 -25.50 -16.24
N LEU A 22 -7.17 -24.52 -15.57
CA LEU A 22 -7.93 -24.72 -14.33
C LEU A 22 -9.13 -25.65 -14.53
N VAL A 23 -9.88 -25.49 -15.63
CA VAL A 23 -11.02 -26.36 -15.93
C VAL A 23 -10.55 -27.78 -16.20
N MET A 24 -9.46 -27.96 -16.97
CA MET A 24 -8.87 -29.28 -17.21
C MET A 24 -8.40 -29.94 -15.90
N GLU A 25 -7.75 -29.19 -15.01
CA GLU A 25 -7.28 -29.66 -13.70
C GLU A 25 -8.45 -30.01 -12.75
N LYS A 26 -9.49 -29.17 -12.72
CA LYS A 26 -10.67 -29.40 -11.88
C LYS A 26 -11.48 -30.60 -12.36
N ILE A 27 -11.56 -30.80 -13.68
CA ILE A 27 -12.21 -31.95 -14.28
C ILE A 27 -11.42 -33.23 -13.93
N ASP A 28 -10.10 -33.25 -14.08
CA ASP A 28 -9.29 -34.44 -13.76
C ASP A 28 -9.35 -34.80 -12.26
N SER A 29 -9.38 -33.80 -11.39
CA SER A 29 -9.50 -33.99 -9.93
C SER A 29 -10.92 -34.35 -9.45
N SER A 30 -11.98 -33.97 -10.19
CA SER A 30 -13.38 -34.18 -9.79
C SER A 30 -14.05 -35.40 -10.45
N ILE A 31 -13.48 -35.93 -11.55
CA ILE A 31 -14.02 -37.04 -12.35
C ILE A 31 -14.07 -38.39 -11.62
N ASN A 32 -13.47 -38.51 -10.43
CA ASN A 32 -13.34 -39.78 -9.72
C ASN A 32 -14.65 -40.31 -9.07
N ARG A 33 -15.83 -39.77 -9.43
CA ARG A 33 -17.14 -40.24 -8.92
C ARG A 33 -18.11 -40.51 -10.08
N GLY A 34 -18.16 -41.76 -10.55
CA GLY A 34 -19.28 -42.32 -11.34
C GLY A 34 -19.00 -42.60 -12.83
N ILE A 35 -19.97 -43.27 -13.47
CA ILE A 35 -19.92 -43.74 -14.87
C ILE A 35 -19.76 -42.59 -15.86
N ALA A 36 -20.36 -41.43 -15.57
CA ALA A 36 -20.23 -40.23 -16.39
C ALA A 36 -18.77 -39.71 -16.45
N GLY A 37 -18.03 -39.81 -15.35
CA GLY A 37 -16.63 -39.40 -15.30
C GLY A 37 -15.72 -40.30 -16.17
N MET A 38 -15.99 -41.61 -16.19
CA MET A 38 -15.27 -42.55 -17.08
C MET A 38 -15.51 -42.25 -18.56
N ALA A 39 -16.74 -41.93 -18.95
CA ALA A 39 -17.06 -41.59 -20.33
C ALA A 39 -16.33 -40.31 -20.79
N VAL A 40 -16.30 -39.27 -19.94
CA VAL A 40 -15.57 -38.03 -20.23
C VAL A 40 -14.06 -38.28 -20.34
N LYS A 41 -13.50 -39.09 -19.44
CA LYS A 41 -12.07 -39.47 -19.46
C LYS A 41 -11.70 -40.26 -20.72
N MET A 42 -12.56 -41.18 -21.17
CA MET A 42 -12.38 -41.91 -22.43
C MET A 42 -12.41 -40.97 -23.64
N TYR A 43 -13.36 -40.05 -23.68
CA TYR A 43 -13.43 -39.06 -24.77
C TYR A 43 -12.19 -38.15 -24.80
N GLN A 44 -11.72 -37.69 -23.64
CA GLN A 44 -10.49 -36.90 -23.52
C GLN A 44 -9.26 -37.69 -23.99
N MET A 45 -9.18 -38.99 -23.65
CA MET A 45 -8.06 -39.86 -24.00
C MET A 45 -8.05 -40.19 -25.50
N LEU A 46 -9.21 -40.33 -26.13
CA LEU A 46 -9.37 -40.64 -27.55
C LEU A 46 -9.28 -39.39 -28.45
N ASN A 47 -9.64 -38.20 -27.95
CA ASN A 47 -9.76 -36.99 -28.75
C ASN A 47 -9.36 -35.71 -28.00
N ARG A 48 -8.10 -35.64 -27.54
CA ARG A 48 -7.55 -34.49 -26.78
C ARG A 48 -7.77 -33.14 -27.48
N ASP A 49 -7.43 -33.06 -28.77
CA ASP A 49 -7.50 -31.80 -29.52
C ASP A 49 -8.94 -31.35 -29.76
N GLY A 50 -9.88 -32.29 -29.91
CA GLY A 50 -11.30 -31.99 -30.03
C GLY A 50 -11.89 -31.48 -28.72
N PHE A 51 -11.51 -32.10 -27.59
CA PHE A 51 -11.96 -31.69 -26.26
C PHE A 51 -11.43 -30.31 -25.87
N GLN A 52 -10.15 -30.03 -26.13
CA GLN A 52 -9.54 -28.73 -25.87
C GLN A 52 -10.23 -27.61 -26.66
N ARG A 53 -10.49 -27.82 -27.95
CA ARG A 53 -11.23 -26.86 -28.79
C ARG A 53 -12.66 -26.60 -28.31
N GLN A 54 -13.30 -27.61 -27.71
CA GLN A 54 -14.66 -27.48 -27.18
C GLN A 54 -14.69 -26.64 -25.89
N ILE A 55 -13.69 -26.80 -25.02
CA ILE A 55 -13.50 -25.95 -23.85
C ILE A 55 -13.14 -24.52 -24.26
N GLU A 56 -12.24 -24.37 -25.23
CA GLU A 56 -11.84 -23.06 -25.76
C GLU A 56 -13.03 -22.30 -26.34
N LYS A 57 -13.87 -22.98 -27.15
CA LYS A 57 -15.10 -22.41 -27.68
C LYS A 57 -16.11 -22.04 -26.59
N ALA A 58 -16.27 -22.88 -25.56
CA ALA A 58 -17.14 -22.57 -24.43
C ALA A 58 -16.64 -21.38 -23.60
N ILE A 59 -15.33 -21.17 -23.53
CA ILE A 59 -14.71 -19.99 -22.90
C ILE A 59 -14.85 -18.74 -23.78
N ASP A 60 -14.83 -18.90 -25.10
CA ASP A 60 -15.06 -17.80 -26.05
C ASP A 60 -16.51 -17.30 -26.02
N ASP A 61 -17.48 -18.19 -25.76
CA ASP A 61 -18.91 -17.85 -25.64
C ASP A 61 -19.29 -17.34 -24.23
N LEU A 62 -18.38 -17.48 -23.25
CA LEU A 62 -18.57 -17.13 -21.83
C LEU A 62 -18.80 -15.63 -21.57
N PRO A 63 -18.16 -14.67 -22.28
CA PRO A 63 -18.38 -13.23 -22.06
C PRO A 63 -19.84 -12.80 -22.25
N GLU A 64 -20.56 -13.43 -23.18
CA GLU A 64 -21.97 -13.09 -23.45
C GLU A 64 -22.89 -13.54 -22.29
N SER A 65 -22.56 -14.66 -21.66
CA SER A 65 -23.25 -15.16 -20.47
C SER A 65 -22.81 -14.44 -19.19
N ALA A 66 -21.57 -13.98 -19.16
CA ALA A 66 -20.99 -13.24 -18.05
C ALA A 66 -21.63 -11.85 -17.92
N ASP A 67 -21.98 -11.19 -19.02
CA ASP A 67 -22.63 -9.87 -18.99
C ASP A 67 -23.88 -9.85 -18.09
N LEU A 68 -24.74 -10.89 -18.16
CA LEU A 68 -25.94 -11.02 -17.32
C LEU A 68 -25.59 -11.13 -15.82
N VAL A 69 -24.55 -11.87 -15.48
CA VAL A 69 -24.09 -12.05 -14.09
C VAL A 69 -23.39 -10.79 -13.60
N VAL A 70 -22.66 -10.10 -14.47
CA VAL A 70 -21.95 -8.87 -14.14
C VAL A 70 -22.92 -7.71 -13.93
N ASP A 71 -24.01 -7.64 -14.69
CA ASP A 71 -25.05 -6.62 -14.48
C ASP A 71 -25.77 -6.81 -13.12
N GLU A 72 -26.02 -8.05 -12.70
CA GLU A 72 -26.54 -8.34 -11.36
C GLU A 72 -25.53 -7.98 -10.27
N LEU A 73 -24.24 -8.24 -10.49
CA LEU A 73 -23.18 -7.84 -9.57
C LEU A 73 -23.04 -6.31 -9.48
N ASP A 74 -23.11 -5.58 -10.59
CA ASP A 74 -23.09 -4.11 -10.61
C ASP A 74 -24.26 -3.54 -9.79
N HIS A 75 -25.47 -4.10 -9.94
CA HIS A 75 -26.62 -3.71 -9.13
C HIS A 75 -26.44 -4.02 -7.63
N LEU A 76 -25.85 -5.17 -7.29
CA LEU A 76 -25.49 -5.48 -5.91
C LEU A 76 -24.43 -4.52 -5.36
N PHE A 77 -23.45 -4.10 -6.15
CA PHE A 77 -22.44 -3.12 -5.77
C PHE A 77 -23.02 -1.71 -5.60
N ASP A 78 -24.09 -1.37 -6.29
CA ASP A 78 -24.79 -0.09 -6.09
C ASP A 78 -25.60 -0.06 -4.78
N ILE A 79 -26.17 -1.20 -4.38
CA ILE A 79 -27.01 -1.32 -3.16
C ILE A 79 -26.17 -1.60 -1.90
N LEU A 80 -25.01 -2.25 -2.07
CA LEU A 80 -24.11 -2.61 -0.97
C LEU A 80 -23.72 -1.41 -0.09
N PRO A 81 -23.27 -0.27 -0.64
CA PRO A 81 -22.93 0.92 0.15
C PRO A 81 -24.10 1.41 1.00
N GLU A 82 -25.31 1.38 0.45
CA GLU A 82 -26.51 1.85 1.15
C GLU A 82 -26.91 0.90 2.28
N LYS A 83 -26.83 -0.43 2.06
CA LYS A 83 -27.05 -1.44 3.10
C LYS A 83 -25.97 -1.41 4.19
N ILE A 84 -24.71 -1.16 3.83
CA ILE A 84 -23.60 -0.99 4.78
C ILE A 84 -23.81 0.28 5.59
N SER A 85 -24.25 1.37 4.95
CA SER A 85 -24.51 2.65 5.62
C SER A 85 -25.65 2.54 6.64
N GLN A 86 -26.69 1.74 6.36
CA GLN A 86 -27.79 1.47 7.29
C GLN A 86 -27.36 0.70 8.55
N GLN A 87 -26.23 -0.01 8.51
CA GLN A 87 -25.64 -0.73 9.64
C GLN A 87 -24.27 -0.17 10.03
N SER A 88 -23.95 1.07 9.61
CA SER A 88 -22.63 1.68 9.81
C SER A 88 -22.25 1.77 11.27
N ASP A 89 -23.22 2.07 12.14
CA ASP A 89 -23.01 2.22 13.58
C ASP A 89 -22.58 0.89 14.22
N ASP A 90 -23.20 -0.23 13.84
CA ASP A 90 -22.85 -1.56 14.33
C ASP A 90 -21.46 -2.00 13.83
N ILE A 91 -21.14 -1.68 12.57
CA ILE A 91 -19.83 -1.98 11.96
C ILE A 91 -18.74 -1.16 12.64
N GLU A 92 -18.98 0.12 12.90
CA GLU A 92 -18.05 1.01 13.60
C GLU A 92 -17.81 0.53 15.03
N GLN A 93 -18.87 0.12 15.74
CA GLN A 93 -18.75 -0.40 17.10
C GLN A 93 -17.97 -1.72 17.13
N TRP A 94 -18.22 -2.62 16.17
CA TRP A 94 -17.45 -3.86 16.04
C TRP A 94 -15.99 -3.58 15.70
N LEU A 95 -15.72 -2.68 14.75
CA LEU A 95 -14.36 -2.33 14.33
C LEU A 95 -13.59 -1.67 15.48
N THR A 96 -14.23 -0.76 16.21
CA THR A 96 -13.66 -0.13 17.41
C THR A 96 -13.34 -1.17 18.47
N THR A 97 -14.24 -2.13 18.70
CA THR A 97 -14.02 -3.23 19.64
C THR A 97 -12.86 -4.12 19.20
N ALA A 98 -12.78 -4.45 17.91
CA ALA A 98 -11.69 -5.26 17.34
C ALA A 98 -10.34 -4.54 17.44
N ILE A 99 -10.29 -3.24 17.13
CA ILE A 99 -9.09 -2.41 17.28
C ILE A 99 -8.69 -2.33 18.75
N MET A 100 -9.61 -2.06 19.67
CA MET A 100 -9.30 -2.02 21.10
C MET A 100 -8.82 -3.37 21.62
N ALA A 101 -9.45 -4.48 21.21
CA ALA A 101 -9.00 -5.82 21.58
C ALA A 101 -7.59 -6.10 21.04
N PHE A 102 -7.31 -5.72 19.80
CA PHE A 102 -5.98 -5.83 19.20
C PHE A 102 -4.93 -5.00 19.94
N VAL A 103 -5.20 -3.71 20.19
CA VAL A 103 -4.29 -2.83 20.95
C VAL A 103 -4.05 -3.38 22.35
N ASN A 104 -5.08 -3.84 23.04
CA ASN A 104 -4.94 -4.43 24.38
C ASN A 104 -4.19 -5.78 24.35
N SER A 105 -4.20 -6.49 23.21
CA SER A 105 -3.40 -7.71 23.03
C SER A 105 -1.92 -7.43 22.73
N LEU A 106 -1.56 -6.20 22.36
CA LEU A 106 -0.17 -5.83 22.12
C LEU A 106 0.52 -5.56 23.46
N ASP A 107 1.26 -6.55 23.95
CA ASP A 107 2.18 -6.34 25.05
C ASP A 107 3.40 -5.55 24.55
N ILE A 108 3.29 -4.22 24.58
CA ILE A 108 4.37 -3.31 24.19
C ILE A 108 5.59 -3.54 25.07
N TYR A 109 5.40 -3.85 26.36
CA TYR A 109 6.51 -4.07 27.28
C TYR A 109 7.31 -5.31 26.88
N ASP A 110 6.65 -6.43 26.59
CA ASP A 110 7.30 -7.65 26.12
C ASP A 110 7.92 -7.46 24.72
N MET A 111 7.24 -6.75 23.81
CA MET A 111 7.78 -6.45 22.47
C MET A 111 9.05 -5.60 22.55
N VAL A 112 9.03 -4.54 23.36
CA VAL A 112 10.20 -3.66 23.56
C VAL A 112 11.28 -4.42 24.31
N SER A 113 10.95 -5.14 25.38
CA SER A 113 11.93 -5.91 26.16
C SER A 113 12.62 -6.98 25.31
N LYS A 114 11.89 -7.73 24.48
CA LYS A 114 12.47 -8.70 23.54
C LYS A 114 13.36 -8.04 22.48
N ASN A 115 13.03 -6.83 22.04
CA ASN A 115 13.90 -6.08 21.14
C ASN A 115 15.13 -5.53 21.86
N LEU A 116 15.00 -5.05 23.10
CA LEU A 116 16.10 -4.56 23.92
C LEU A 116 17.06 -5.68 24.32
N LEU A 117 16.55 -6.89 24.60
CA LEU A 117 17.36 -8.08 24.91
C LEU A 117 18.25 -8.55 23.74
N ARG A 118 18.02 -8.05 22.52
CA ARG A 118 18.89 -8.31 21.36
C ARG A 118 20.10 -7.38 21.30
N TYR A 119 20.07 -6.28 22.07
CA TYR A 119 21.15 -5.32 22.15
C TYR A 119 21.98 -5.59 23.42
N ASP A 120 23.30 -5.56 23.28
CA ASP A 120 24.21 -5.57 24.42
C ASP A 120 24.13 -4.22 25.17
N GLU A 121 24.49 -4.17 26.45
CA GLU A 121 24.31 -2.98 27.31
C GLU A 121 24.94 -1.72 26.71
N ARG A 122 26.09 -1.87 26.03
CA ARG A 122 26.77 -0.80 25.29
C ARG A 122 25.99 -0.31 24.07
N GLN A 123 25.30 -1.19 23.37
CA GLN A 123 24.49 -0.82 22.20
C GLN A 123 23.22 -0.09 22.62
N LEU A 124 22.62 -0.46 23.76
CA LEU A 124 21.54 0.32 24.38
C LEU A 124 22.03 1.71 24.81
N GLU A 125 23.19 1.78 25.48
CA GLU A 125 23.77 3.05 25.91
C GLU A 125 24.02 3.96 24.71
N ASP A 126 24.64 3.45 23.66
CA ASP A 126 24.91 4.21 22.43
C ASP A 126 23.62 4.63 21.72
N LEU A 127 22.59 3.77 21.65
CA LEU A 127 21.31 4.09 21.01
C LEU A 127 20.52 5.16 21.77
N ILE A 128 20.48 5.07 23.10
CA ILE A 128 19.82 6.06 23.96
C ILE A 128 20.59 7.38 23.89
N LYS A 129 21.92 7.31 23.94
CA LYS A 129 22.80 8.48 23.90
C LYS A 129 22.77 9.17 22.55
N SER A 130 22.77 8.44 21.43
CA SER A 130 22.69 9.03 20.09
C SER A 130 21.35 9.70 19.87
N THR A 131 20.25 9.01 20.20
CA THR A 131 18.89 9.54 20.01
C THR A 131 18.63 10.77 20.89
N SER A 132 19.04 10.70 22.17
CA SER A 132 18.89 11.82 23.10
C SER A 132 19.82 12.99 22.72
N SER A 133 21.06 12.70 22.35
CA SER A 133 22.02 13.73 21.92
C SER A 133 21.52 14.45 20.69
N ASP A 134 21.03 13.75 19.66
CA ASP A 134 20.57 14.38 18.42
C ASP A 134 19.36 15.30 18.66
N GLN A 135 18.41 14.87 19.50
CA GLN A 135 17.25 15.69 19.88
C GLN A 135 17.65 16.89 20.75
N LEU A 136 18.58 16.70 21.69
CA LEU A 136 19.07 17.76 22.57
C LEU A 136 19.90 18.79 21.78
N ILE A 137 20.68 18.33 20.80
CA ILE A 137 21.43 19.16 19.87
C ILE A 137 20.46 20.02 19.05
N TYR A 138 19.37 19.43 18.54
CA TYR A 138 18.33 20.18 17.83
C TYR A 138 17.72 21.28 18.70
N LEU A 139 17.33 20.97 19.94
CA LEU A 139 16.78 21.94 20.88
C LEU A 139 17.80 23.05 21.23
N LYS A 140 19.08 22.68 21.39
CA LYS A 140 20.16 23.62 21.68
C LYS A 140 20.41 24.59 20.52
N TYR A 141 20.44 24.09 19.29
CA TYR A 141 20.64 24.96 18.12
C TYR A 141 19.42 25.81 17.82
N LEU A 142 18.21 25.24 17.92
CA LEU A 142 16.98 25.99 17.74
C LEU A 142 16.84 27.07 18.82
N GLY A 143 16.97 26.70 20.09
CA GLY A 143 16.94 27.65 21.21
C GLY A 143 18.04 28.70 21.15
N GLY A 144 19.25 28.34 20.70
CA GLY A 144 20.34 29.27 20.47
C GLY A 144 20.08 30.26 19.34
N ALA A 145 19.57 29.79 18.20
CA ALA A 145 19.21 30.65 17.08
C ALA A 145 18.03 31.58 17.43
N LEU A 146 17.00 31.05 18.06
CA LEU A 146 15.81 31.80 18.47
C LEU A 146 16.13 32.78 19.59
N GLY A 147 17.01 32.40 20.53
CA GLY A 147 17.52 33.28 21.58
C GLY A 147 18.43 34.38 21.05
N ALA A 148 19.26 34.11 20.03
CA ALA A 148 20.07 35.13 19.37
C ALA A 148 19.20 36.14 18.62
N VAL A 149 18.24 35.67 17.82
CA VAL A 149 17.31 36.55 17.09
C VAL A 149 16.40 37.32 18.06
N GLY A 150 15.80 36.62 19.02
CA GLY A 150 14.91 37.21 20.02
C GLY A 150 15.63 38.19 20.95
N GLY A 151 16.82 37.84 21.43
CA GLY A 151 17.63 38.70 22.29
C GLY A 151 18.08 39.98 21.57
N LEU A 152 18.41 39.89 20.28
CA LEU A 152 18.80 41.04 19.47
C LEU A 152 17.61 41.97 19.20
N ILE A 153 16.41 41.43 18.99
CA ILE A 153 15.16 42.19 18.86
C ILE A 153 14.78 42.88 20.19
N ILE A 154 14.93 42.18 21.32
CA ILE A 154 14.58 42.72 22.65
C ILE A 154 15.56 43.80 23.11
N PHE A 155 16.85 43.67 22.78
CA PHE A 155 17.89 44.60 23.22
C PHE A 155 17.78 45.98 22.55
N ASP A 156 17.72 46.05 21.23
CA ASP A 156 17.52 47.30 20.49
C ASP A 156 16.91 47.05 19.10
N GLN A 157 15.64 47.43 18.95
CA GLN A 157 14.87 47.22 17.73
C GLN A 157 15.46 47.95 16.50
N TRP A 158 16.13 49.09 16.68
CA TRP A 158 16.70 49.87 15.57
C TRP A 158 17.96 49.23 15.01
N LEU A 159 18.73 48.55 15.86
CA LEU A 159 19.91 47.78 15.45
C LEU A 159 19.53 46.39 14.92
N ALA A 160 18.40 45.84 15.37
CA ALA A 160 17.94 44.51 15.00
C ALA A 160 17.53 44.36 13.53
N LEU A 161 16.81 45.34 13.01
CA LEU A 161 16.35 45.34 11.62
C LEU A 161 17.50 45.25 10.61
N PRO A 162 18.54 46.12 10.63
CA PRO A 162 19.64 46.02 9.69
C PRO A 162 20.48 44.75 9.90
N ALA A 163 20.68 44.29 11.15
CA ALA A 163 21.41 43.06 11.42
C ALA A 163 20.71 41.83 10.82
N LEU A 164 19.39 41.71 10.99
CA LEU A 164 18.59 40.65 10.37
C LEU A 164 18.60 40.76 8.84
N ALA A 165 18.49 41.97 8.29
CA ALA A 165 18.55 42.18 6.84
C ALA A 165 19.87 41.71 6.24
N ILE A 166 21.00 41.96 6.92
CA ILE A 166 22.33 41.47 6.51
C ILE A 166 22.39 39.94 6.53
N ILE A 167 21.87 39.31 7.60
CA ILE A 167 21.86 37.83 7.71
C ILE A 167 21.03 37.22 6.56
N VAL A 168 19.85 37.76 6.28
CA VAL A 168 19.01 37.30 5.16
C VAL A 168 19.71 37.52 3.81
N ALA A 169 20.34 38.68 3.61
CA ALA A 169 21.07 38.98 2.38
C ALA A 169 22.24 38.02 2.15
N LEU A 170 23.00 37.68 3.20
CA LEU A 170 24.09 36.70 3.14
C LEU A 170 23.57 35.30 2.79
N LEU A 171 22.44 34.90 3.37
CA LEU A 171 21.84 33.59 3.13
C LEU A 171 21.35 33.45 1.68
N LEU A 172 20.68 34.48 1.16
CA LEU A 172 20.29 34.54 -0.25
C LEU A 172 21.50 34.55 -1.20
N MET A 173 22.57 35.26 -0.82
CA MET A 173 23.78 35.30 -1.62
C MET A 173 24.50 33.95 -1.65
N ALA A 174 24.55 33.25 -0.52
CA ALA A 174 25.08 31.90 -0.42
C ALA A 174 24.27 30.91 -1.26
N ASP A 175 22.94 30.97 -1.20
CA ASP A 175 22.05 30.12 -2.00
C ASP A 175 22.24 30.39 -3.51
N HIS A 176 22.39 31.65 -3.91
CA HIS A 176 22.67 32.01 -5.30
C HIS A 176 24.06 31.52 -5.77
N LEU A 177 25.07 31.54 -4.89
CA LEU A 177 26.40 31.00 -5.17
C LEU A 177 26.38 29.48 -5.33
N VAL A 178 25.72 28.78 -4.40
CA VAL A 178 25.61 27.32 -4.40
C VAL A 178 24.82 26.84 -5.61
N SER A 179 23.68 27.46 -5.91
CA SER A 179 22.87 27.12 -7.08
C SER A 179 23.58 27.40 -8.41
N ARG A 180 24.39 28.46 -8.49
CA ARG A 180 25.26 28.71 -9.66
C ARG A 180 26.33 27.63 -9.84
N ILE A 181 26.94 27.17 -8.76
CA ILE A 181 27.96 26.12 -8.79
C ILE A 181 27.34 24.76 -9.17
N LEU A 182 26.17 24.43 -8.61
CA LEU A 182 25.42 23.22 -8.93
C LEU A 182 24.95 23.19 -10.40
N LYS A 183 24.41 24.31 -10.91
CA LYS A 183 24.02 24.43 -12.33
C LYS A 183 25.20 24.31 -13.29
N ARG A 184 26.39 24.80 -12.91
CA ARG A 184 27.62 24.61 -13.70
C ARG A 184 28.09 23.16 -13.75
N ARG A 185 27.79 22.35 -12.74
CA ARG A 185 28.14 20.92 -12.68
C ARG A 185 27.19 19.99 -13.44
N SER A 186 25.95 20.41 -13.74
CA SER A 186 25.02 19.57 -14.51
C SER A 186 25.03 19.83 -16.03
N MET A 187 25.81 20.82 -16.49
CA MET A 187 26.01 21.13 -17.92
C MET A 187 27.43 20.78 -18.42
N ALA A 188 28.27 20.20 -17.56
CA ALA A 188 29.57 19.62 -17.90
C ALA A 188 29.48 18.10 -17.76
#